data_AF-A0A6N2EGW9-F1
#
_entry.id   AF-A0A6N2EGW9-F1
#
_cell.length_a   1.000
_cell.length_b   1.000
_cell.length_c   1.000
_cell.angle_alpha   90.00
_cell.angle_beta   90.00
_cell.angle_gamma   90.00
#
_symmetry.space_group_name_H-M   'P 1'
#
loop_
_entity.id
_entity.type
_entity.pdbx_description
1 polymer ?
#
loop_
_entity_poly.entity_id
_entity_poly.type
_entity_poly.pdbx_seq_one_letter_code
_entity_poly.pdbx_strand_id
1 'polypeptide(L)'
;MPTLAALEAEARRRGLLLRLQVRRPLGLWTLRVGVARPQPLALLGELKGWALPSAAGLRLDTMRVQGERTAAVGALIWAATFAWTLEATPCRRARLLAIRDDEFQHRRLVRYFRQLGFSPLRELGGGVLDLAPRLLWGGAGLLMEGDCAEGLRRSARRWQAVTADLCSTDPV
;
A
#
# COMPACT_ATOMS: atom_id res chain seq x y z
N MET A 1 7.59 4.69 -15.48
CA MET A 1 6.97 4.02 -14.31
C MET A 1 5.78 3.23 -14.82
N PRO A 2 5.45 2.04 -14.28
CA PRO A 2 4.31 1.28 -14.80
C PRO A 2 3.00 2.00 -14.47
N THR A 3 2.06 1.97 -15.42
CA THR A 3 0.70 2.49 -15.22
C THR A 3 -0.16 1.48 -14.46
N LEU A 4 -1.29 1.92 -13.91
CA LEU A 4 -2.24 1.02 -13.26
C LEU A 4 -2.71 -0.08 -14.23
N ALA A 5 -3.05 0.29 -15.47
CA ALA A 5 -3.46 -0.65 -16.51
C ALA A 5 -2.37 -1.70 -16.82
N ALA A 6 -1.10 -1.29 -16.87
CA ALA A 6 0.02 -2.22 -17.08
C ALA A 6 0.20 -3.19 -15.90
N LEU A 7 0.03 -2.70 -14.65
CA LEU A 7 0.07 -3.54 -13.45
C LEU A 7 -1.09 -4.54 -13.43
N GLU A 8 -2.28 -4.14 -13.84
CA GLU A 8 -3.43 -5.04 -13.96
C GLU A 8 -3.21 -6.12 -15.02
N ALA A 9 -2.73 -5.75 -16.21
CA ALA A 9 -2.42 -6.70 -17.27
C ALA A 9 -1.35 -7.71 -16.82
N GLU A 10 -0.31 -7.25 -16.15
CA GLU A 10 0.75 -8.11 -15.61
C GLU A 10 0.24 -9.03 -14.49
N ALA A 11 -0.59 -8.53 -13.58
CA ALA A 11 -1.21 -9.35 -12.54
C ALA A 11 -2.05 -10.48 -13.16
N ARG A 12 -2.84 -10.18 -14.20
CA ARG A 12 -3.63 -11.18 -14.93
C ARG A 12 -2.76 -12.23 -15.60
N ARG A 13 -1.66 -11.83 -16.24
CA ARG A 13 -0.68 -12.77 -16.83
C ARG A 13 -0.13 -13.75 -15.80
N ARG A 14 -0.03 -13.36 -14.54
CA ARG A 14 0.46 -14.19 -13.43
C ARG A 14 -0.65 -14.92 -12.65
N GLY A 15 -1.86 -15.01 -13.23
CA GLY A 15 -2.98 -15.69 -12.59
C GLY A 15 -3.54 -14.97 -11.37
N LEU A 16 -3.33 -13.65 -11.26
CA LEU A 16 -3.88 -12.82 -10.20
C LEU A 16 -4.94 -11.85 -10.73
N LEU A 17 -5.89 -11.51 -9.86
CA LEU A 17 -6.87 -10.47 -10.10
C LEU A 17 -6.51 -9.26 -9.25
N LEU A 18 -6.02 -8.20 -9.89
CA LEU A 18 -5.90 -6.86 -9.27
C LEU A 18 -7.20 -6.10 -9.51
N ARG A 19 -7.78 -5.54 -8.44
CA ARG A 19 -8.98 -4.71 -8.49
C ARG A 19 -8.81 -3.46 -7.66
N LEU A 20 -9.10 -2.31 -8.26
CA LEU A 20 -9.19 -1.03 -7.60
C LEU A 20 -10.66 -0.60 -7.53
N GLN A 21 -11.12 -0.27 -6.32
CA GLN A 21 -12.42 0.37 -6.09
C GLN A 21 -12.17 1.78 -5.58
N VAL A 22 -12.71 2.77 -6.26
CA VAL A 22 -12.63 4.18 -5.86
C VAL A 22 -14.04 4.74 -5.75
N ARG A 23 -14.29 5.48 -4.69
CA ARG A 23 -15.50 6.31 -4.54
C ARG A 23 -15.08 7.75 -4.27
N ARG A 24 -15.90 8.72 -4.67
CA ARG A 24 -15.60 10.15 -4.47
C ARG A 24 -16.74 10.93 -3.79
N PRO A 25 -17.13 10.59 -2.56
CA PRO A 25 -18.11 11.39 -1.83
C PRO A 25 -17.55 12.77 -1.50
N LEU A 26 -18.26 13.84 -1.89
CA LEU A 26 -18.01 15.22 -1.45
C LEU A 26 -16.55 15.69 -1.59
N GLY A 27 -15.87 15.30 -2.68
CA GLY A 27 -14.50 15.72 -2.97
C GLY A 27 -13.38 14.91 -2.27
N LEU A 28 -13.74 13.95 -1.41
CA LEU A 28 -12.83 12.98 -0.81
C LEU A 28 -12.79 11.72 -1.68
N TRP A 29 -11.62 11.24 -2.07
CA TRP A 29 -11.50 9.90 -2.67
C TRP A 29 -11.35 8.87 -1.56
N THR A 30 -12.14 7.81 -1.56
CA THR A 30 -11.88 6.59 -0.79
C THR A 30 -11.43 5.52 -1.76
N LEU A 31 -10.36 4.78 -1.44
CA LEU A 31 -9.84 3.70 -2.27
C LEU A 31 -9.77 2.38 -1.50
N ARG A 32 -9.97 1.29 -2.25
CA ARG A 32 -9.66 -0.07 -1.84
C ARG A 32 -8.98 -0.78 -3.01
N VAL A 33 -7.77 -1.26 -2.76
CA VAL A 33 -7.02 -2.09 -3.71
C VAL A 33 -7.05 -3.51 -3.19
N GLY A 34 -7.50 -4.46 -4.00
CA GLY A 34 -7.54 -5.88 -3.68
C GLY A 34 -6.78 -6.70 -4.69
N VAL A 35 -6.08 -7.73 -4.22
CA VAL A 35 -5.45 -8.76 -5.05
C VAL A 35 -6.00 -10.11 -4.63
N ALA A 36 -6.52 -10.86 -5.60
CA ALA A 36 -7.12 -12.18 -5.38
C ALA A 36 -6.58 -13.21 -6.36
N ARG A 37 -6.67 -14.50 -5.99
CA ARG A 37 -6.58 -15.62 -6.93
C ARG A 37 -7.98 -15.87 -7.51
N PRO A 38 -8.14 -16.08 -8.82
CA PRO A 38 -9.45 -16.29 -9.43
C PRO A 38 -10.06 -17.67 -9.12
N GLN A 39 -9.24 -18.73 -8.99
CA GLN A 39 -9.71 -20.11 -8.86
C GLN A 39 -8.83 -20.90 -7.85
N PRO A 40 -9.41 -21.36 -6.71
CA PRO A 40 -10.66 -20.85 -6.14
C PRO A 40 -10.54 -19.35 -5.86
N LEU A 41 -11.67 -18.63 -5.85
CA LEU A 41 -11.68 -17.19 -5.56
C LEU A 41 -11.20 -16.96 -4.13
N ALA A 42 -9.98 -16.46 -3.97
CA ALA A 42 -9.36 -16.25 -2.67
C ALA A 42 -8.72 -14.86 -2.61
N LEU A 43 -9.16 -14.03 -1.67
CA LEU A 43 -8.54 -12.72 -1.41
C LEU A 43 -7.18 -12.94 -0.74
N LEU A 44 -6.11 -12.55 -1.44
CA LEU A 44 -4.72 -12.68 -0.97
C LEU A 44 -4.24 -11.44 -0.25
N GLY A 45 -4.77 -10.27 -0.59
CA GLY A 45 -4.45 -9.06 0.13
C GLY A 45 -5.29 -7.88 -0.29
N GLU A 46 -5.36 -6.91 0.61
CA GLU A 46 -6.02 -5.65 0.37
C GLU A 46 -5.31 -4.49 1.06
N LEU A 47 -5.47 -3.31 0.47
CA LEU A 47 -5.15 -2.04 1.10
C LEU A 47 -6.35 -1.12 0.97
N LYS A 48 -6.63 -0.38 2.04
CA LYS A 48 -7.61 0.69 2.07
C LYS A 48 -6.91 2.02 2.28
N GLY A 49 -7.63 3.09 1.97
CA GLY A 49 -7.16 4.44 2.20
C GLY A 49 -8.10 5.47 1.64
N TRP A 50 -7.67 6.72 1.70
CA TRP A 50 -8.39 7.86 1.17
C TRP A 50 -7.42 8.96 0.73
N ALA A 51 -7.90 9.86 -0.12
CA ALA A 51 -7.13 10.99 -0.60
C ALA A 51 -7.98 12.27 -0.59
N LEU A 52 -7.34 13.37 -0.20
CA LEU A 52 -7.86 14.72 -0.34
C LEU A 52 -7.23 15.41 -1.56
N PRO A 53 -7.85 16.46 -2.14
CA PRO A 53 -7.34 17.19 -3.30
C PRO A 53 -6.16 18.10 -2.93
N SER A 54 -5.06 17.51 -2.45
CA SER A 54 -3.83 18.21 -2.10
C SER A 54 -2.61 17.34 -2.38
N ALA A 55 -1.44 17.96 -2.58
CA ALA A 55 -0.20 17.24 -2.83
C ALA A 55 0.17 16.25 -1.72
N ALA A 56 -0.19 16.53 -0.46
CA ALA A 56 0.01 15.63 0.68
C ALA A 56 -1.28 14.98 1.17
N GLY A 57 -2.22 14.72 0.25
CA GLY A 57 -3.58 14.31 0.55
C GLY A 57 -3.79 12.80 0.76
N LEU A 58 -2.87 11.94 0.32
CA LEU A 58 -3.05 10.48 0.40
C LEU A 58 -2.82 9.96 1.81
N ARG A 59 -3.73 9.11 2.29
CA ARG A 59 -3.77 8.52 3.63
C ARG A 59 -4.10 7.05 3.51
N LEU A 60 -3.24 6.20 4.05
CA LEU A 60 -3.33 4.75 3.90
C LEU A 60 -3.50 4.14 5.29
N ASP A 61 -4.61 3.43 5.49
CA ASP A 61 -5.10 3.07 6.81
C ASP A 61 -4.75 1.63 7.20
N THR A 62 -5.06 0.67 6.34
CA THR A 62 -5.04 -0.76 6.63
C THR A 62 -4.52 -1.47 5.41
N MET A 63 -3.47 -2.26 5.62
CA MET A 63 -3.01 -3.24 4.65
C MET A 63 -3.01 -4.62 5.28
N ARG A 64 -3.59 -5.59 4.57
CA ARG A 64 -3.65 -6.99 4.99
C ARG A 64 -3.21 -7.86 3.83
N VAL A 65 -2.36 -8.83 4.12
CA VAL A 65 -1.92 -9.85 3.16
C VAL A 65 -2.01 -11.18 3.90
N GLN A 66 -2.63 -12.17 3.28
CA GLN A 66 -2.97 -13.45 3.90
C GLN A 66 -2.88 -14.61 2.91
N GLY A 67 -2.58 -15.80 3.42
CA GLY A 67 -2.43 -17.02 2.64
C GLY A 67 -1.01 -17.23 2.11
N GLU A 68 -0.85 -18.35 1.41
CA GLU A 68 0.43 -18.82 0.90
C GLU A 68 0.83 -18.16 -0.43
N ARG A 69 2.14 -18.13 -0.71
CA ARG A 69 2.72 -17.56 -1.95
C ARG A 69 2.34 -16.08 -2.17
N THR A 70 2.29 -15.32 -1.08
CA THR A 70 1.88 -13.90 -1.07
C THR A 70 3.02 -12.90 -1.02
N ALA A 71 4.27 -13.36 -1.13
CA ALA A 71 5.47 -12.51 -1.07
C ALA A 71 5.42 -11.30 -2.01
N ALA A 72 4.81 -11.47 -3.19
CA ALA A 72 4.69 -10.43 -4.21
C ALA A 72 3.40 -9.58 -4.10
N VAL A 73 2.38 -10.08 -3.39
CA VAL A 73 1.04 -9.45 -3.32
C VAL A 73 1.12 -8.06 -2.70
N GLY A 74 1.90 -7.90 -1.64
CA GLY A 74 2.07 -6.60 -1.02
C GLY A 74 2.69 -5.57 -1.97
N ALA A 75 3.74 -5.97 -2.70
CA ALA A 75 4.39 -5.09 -3.68
C ALA A 75 3.44 -4.68 -4.82
N LEU A 76 2.61 -5.59 -5.32
CA LEU A 76 1.61 -5.29 -6.33
C LEU A 76 0.56 -4.29 -5.82
N ILE A 77 0.04 -4.50 -4.60
CA ILE A 77 -0.93 -3.60 -3.97
C ILE A 77 -0.36 -2.18 -3.84
N TRP A 78 0.88 -2.05 -3.34
CA TRP A 78 1.55 -0.75 -3.22
C TRP A 78 1.77 -0.09 -4.59
N ALA A 79 2.26 -0.84 -5.58
CA ALA A 79 2.47 -0.32 -6.91
C ALA A 79 1.16 0.19 -7.53
N ALA A 80 0.08 -0.59 -7.44
CA ALA A 80 -1.23 -0.20 -7.96
C ALA A 80 -1.78 1.04 -7.25
N THR A 81 -1.63 1.12 -5.93
CA THR A 81 -2.05 2.27 -5.11
C THR A 81 -1.36 3.55 -5.56
N PHE A 82 -0.03 3.52 -5.70
CA PHE A 82 0.72 4.70 -6.11
C PHE A 82 0.52 5.07 -7.58
N ALA A 83 0.39 4.07 -8.48
CA ALA A 83 0.07 4.33 -9.89
C ALA A 83 -1.26 5.07 -10.01
N TRP A 84 -2.32 4.54 -9.39
CA TRP A 84 -3.61 5.23 -9.34
C TRP A 84 -3.50 6.64 -8.76
N THR A 85 -2.77 6.80 -7.66
CA THR A 85 -2.61 8.10 -7.00
C THR A 85 -2.01 9.14 -7.94
N LEU A 86 -0.95 8.77 -8.65
CA LEU A 86 -0.24 9.67 -9.59
C LEU A 86 -1.07 9.96 -10.85
N GLU A 87 -1.85 8.99 -11.31
CA GLU A 87 -2.68 9.11 -12.53
C GLU A 87 -3.98 9.88 -12.29
N ALA A 88 -4.64 9.67 -11.15
CA ALA A 88 -6.02 10.09 -10.93
C ALA A 88 -6.21 11.18 -9.87
N THR A 89 -5.14 11.58 -9.16
CA THR A 89 -5.22 12.57 -8.07
C THR A 89 -4.07 13.58 -8.11
N PRO A 90 -4.22 14.76 -7.49
CA PRO A 90 -3.10 15.71 -7.32
C PRO A 90 -2.10 15.27 -6.25
N CYS A 91 -2.34 14.15 -5.55
CA CYS A 91 -1.48 13.69 -4.47
C CYS A 91 -0.09 13.27 -5.00
N ARG A 92 0.94 13.66 -4.26
CA ARG A 92 2.35 13.30 -4.48
C ARG A 92 2.98 12.69 -3.23
N ARG A 93 2.42 12.94 -2.05
CA ARG A 93 2.86 12.35 -0.79
C ARG A 93 1.77 11.52 -0.14
N ALA A 94 2.18 10.36 0.36
CA ALA A 94 1.37 9.41 1.11
C ALA A 94 1.73 9.48 2.59
N ARG A 95 0.73 9.37 3.46
CA ARG A 95 0.95 9.15 4.90
C ARG A 95 0.31 7.86 5.35
N LEU A 96 0.92 7.23 6.33
CA LEU A 96 0.41 6.05 7.02
C LEU A 96 0.86 6.06 8.48
N LEU A 97 0.14 5.34 9.33
CA LEU A 97 0.53 5.13 10.72
C LEU A 97 1.13 3.73 10.89
N ALA A 98 2.37 3.65 11.35
CA ALA A 98 2.92 2.42 11.90
C ALA A 98 2.44 2.30 13.36
N ILE A 99 1.29 1.65 13.55
CA ILE A 99 0.68 1.44 14.87
C ILE A 99 1.67 0.71 15.79
N ARG A 100 1.68 1.10 17.07
CA ARG A 100 2.53 0.52 18.11
C ARG A 100 1.68 -0.25 19.12
N ASP A 101 1.11 -1.37 18.67
CA ASP A 101 0.39 -2.30 19.56
C ASP A 101 1.37 -3.24 20.29
N ASP A 102 2.40 -3.70 19.56
CA ASP A 102 3.51 -4.53 20.06
C ASP A 102 4.84 -3.98 19.52
N GLU A 103 5.89 -3.97 20.34
CA GLU A 103 7.19 -3.38 20.00
C GLU A 103 7.89 -4.13 18.85
N PHE A 104 7.82 -5.46 18.83
CA PHE A 104 8.44 -6.25 17.77
C PHE A 104 7.70 -6.06 16.43
N GLN A 105 6.37 -6.09 16.46
CA GLN A 105 5.53 -5.82 15.30
C GLN A 105 5.74 -4.39 14.78
N HIS A 106 5.81 -3.40 15.68
CA HIS A 106 6.06 -2.00 15.33
C HIS A 106 7.38 -1.84 14.57
N ARG A 107 8.47 -2.40 15.09
CA ARG A 107 9.78 -2.35 14.42
C ARG A 107 9.76 -3.02 13.05
N ARG A 108 9.06 -4.15 12.91
CA ARG A 108 8.89 -4.82 11.60
C ARG A 108 8.13 -3.94 10.61
N LEU A 109 7.04 -3.30 11.03
CA LEU A 109 6.24 -2.40 10.19
C LEU A 109 7.07 -1.17 9.75
N VAL A 110 7.75 -0.52 10.68
CA VAL A 110 8.60 0.64 10.37
C VAL A 110 9.68 0.26 9.36
N ARG A 111 10.34 -0.89 9.53
CA ARG A 111 11.34 -1.39 8.58
C ARG A 111 10.72 -1.64 7.19
N TYR A 112 9.54 -2.25 7.14
CA TYR A 112 8.82 -2.52 5.90
C TYR A 112 8.42 -1.23 5.16
N PHE A 113 7.92 -0.22 5.87
CA PHE A 113 7.54 1.06 5.27
C PHE A 113 8.76 1.88 4.83
N ARG A 114 9.88 1.87 5.57
CA ARG A 114 11.16 2.45 5.11
C ARG A 114 11.64 1.84 3.81
N GLN A 115 11.52 0.52 3.72
CA GLN A 115 11.79 -0.23 2.51
C GLN A 115 10.93 0.25 1.33
N LEU A 116 9.68 0.66 1.55
CA LEU A 116 8.79 1.23 0.52
C LEU A 116 9.07 2.71 0.20
N GLY A 117 9.97 3.37 0.93
CA GLY A 117 10.32 4.78 0.71
C GLY A 117 9.67 5.75 1.69
N PHE A 118 9.04 5.26 2.75
CA PHE A 118 8.51 6.12 3.81
C PHE A 118 9.60 6.51 4.82
N SER A 119 9.58 7.75 5.27
CA SER A 119 10.40 8.26 6.38
C SER A 119 9.54 8.56 7.60
N PRO A 120 10.09 8.43 8.83
CA PRO A 120 9.45 8.93 10.04
C PRO A 120 9.08 10.40 9.90
N LEU A 121 7.85 10.78 10.26
CA LEU A 121 7.41 12.18 10.29
C LEU A 121 7.24 12.66 11.74
N ARG A 122 6.50 11.92 12.56
CA ARG A 122 6.18 12.28 13.95
C ARG A 122 5.71 11.06 14.74
N GLU A 123 6.12 10.95 16.00
CA GLU A 123 5.49 10.00 16.93
C GLU A 123 4.18 10.58 17.48
N LEU A 124 3.12 9.78 17.44
CA LEU A 124 1.82 10.09 18.03
C LEU A 124 1.73 9.30 19.33
N GLY A 125 2.10 9.95 20.46
CA GLY A 125 2.43 9.24 21.69
C GLY A 125 1.77 9.74 22.97
N GLY A 126 1.29 10.99 23.05
CA GLY A 126 0.67 11.44 24.32
C GLY A 126 0.47 12.94 24.55
N GLY A 127 0.78 13.81 23.59
CA GLY A 127 0.48 15.24 23.73
C GLY A 127 -1.01 15.53 23.51
N VAL A 128 -1.53 16.62 24.09
CA VAL A 128 -2.90 17.11 23.83
C VAL A 128 -3.13 17.34 22.32
N LEU A 129 -2.08 17.77 21.60
CA LEU A 129 -2.08 17.97 20.14
C LEU A 129 -2.08 16.65 19.34
N ASP A 130 -1.84 15.51 19.97
CA ASP A 130 -1.86 14.20 19.30
C ASP A 130 -3.26 13.56 19.35
N LEU A 131 -4.21 14.11 20.11
CA LEU A 131 -5.56 13.54 20.26
C LEU A 131 -6.33 13.48 18.93
N ALA A 132 -6.43 14.59 18.19
CA ALA A 132 -7.15 14.62 16.92
C ALA A 132 -6.49 13.73 15.84
N PRO A 133 -5.15 13.73 15.65
CA PRO A 133 -4.47 12.76 14.80
C PRO A 133 -4.68 11.30 15.24
N ARG A 134 -4.67 11.01 16.55
CA ARG A 134 -4.91 9.64 17.06
C ARG A 134 -6.33 9.16 16.77
N LEU A 135 -7.33 10.06 16.84
CA LEU A 135 -8.70 9.75 16.41
C LEU A 135 -8.77 9.48 14.91
N LEU A 136 -8.05 10.25 14.09
CA LEU A 136 -8.03 10.05 12.63
C LEU A 136 -7.40 8.71 12.21
N TRP A 137 -6.32 8.32 12.88
CA TRP A 137 -5.56 7.10 12.55
C TRP A 137 -5.95 5.87 13.39
N GLY A 138 -6.79 6.05 14.40
CA GLY A 138 -7.28 4.98 15.27
C GLY A 138 -6.28 4.46 16.29
N GLY A 139 -5.15 5.14 16.55
CA GLY A 139 -4.14 4.62 17.48
C GLY A 139 -2.91 5.52 17.70
N ALA A 140 -2.04 5.09 18.61
CA ALA A 140 -0.70 5.64 18.82
C ALA A 140 0.32 4.91 17.94
N GLY A 141 1.38 5.61 17.53
CA GLY A 141 2.39 5.01 16.66
C GLY A 141 3.26 6.04 15.95
N LEU A 142 4.01 5.58 14.96
CA LEU A 142 4.88 6.42 14.17
C LEU A 142 4.17 6.82 12.88
N LEU A 143 3.79 8.09 12.76
CA LEU A 143 3.31 8.65 11.50
C LEU A 143 4.48 8.72 10.53
N MET A 144 4.30 8.15 9.36
CA MET A 144 5.32 8.14 8.31
C MET A 144 4.79 8.81 7.05
N GLU A 145 5.68 9.44 6.28
CA GLU A 145 5.38 10.09 5.01
C GLU A 145 6.29 9.51 3.91
N GLY A 146 5.77 9.36 2.69
CA GLY A 146 6.53 8.86 1.55
C GLY A 146 6.12 9.55 0.25
N ASP A 147 7.05 9.66 -0.69
CA ASP A 147 6.78 10.14 -2.04
C ASP A 147 6.13 9.03 -2.88
N CYS A 148 5.06 9.36 -3.60
CA CYS A 148 4.28 8.39 -4.37
C CYS A 148 5.04 7.87 -5.59
N ALA A 149 5.87 8.70 -6.22
CA ALA A 149 6.68 8.26 -7.37
C ALA A 149 7.81 7.34 -6.92
N GLU A 150 8.49 7.63 -5.81
CA GLU A 150 9.48 6.71 -5.26
C GLU A 150 8.84 5.41 -4.74
N GLY A 151 7.68 5.52 -4.08
CA GLY A 151 6.89 4.39 -3.63
C GLY A 151 6.49 3.46 -4.78
N LEU A 152 5.99 4.01 -5.90
CA LEU A 152 5.71 3.25 -7.11
C LEU A 152 6.97 2.58 -7.66
N ARG A 153 8.11 3.29 -7.67
CA ARG A 153 9.37 2.77 -8.21
C ARG A 153 9.85 1.56 -7.44
N ARG A 154 9.89 1.66 -6.11
CA ARG A 154 10.34 0.58 -5.21
C ARG A 154 9.39 -0.61 -5.27
N SER A 155 8.09 -0.35 -5.23
CA SER A 155 7.07 -1.40 -5.23
C SER A 155 7.01 -2.14 -6.57
N ALA A 156 7.09 -1.43 -7.69
CA ALA A 156 7.16 -2.03 -9.02
C ALA A 156 8.40 -2.90 -9.20
N ARG A 157 9.58 -2.41 -8.77
CA ARG A 157 10.82 -3.22 -8.81
C ARG A 157 10.70 -4.50 -7.99
N ARG A 158 10.11 -4.44 -6.80
CA ARG A 158 9.86 -5.65 -5.99
C ARG A 158 8.89 -6.62 -6.64
N TRP A 159 7.80 -6.09 -7.21
CA TRP A 159 6.83 -6.90 -7.95
C TRP A 159 7.49 -7.61 -9.14
N GLN A 160 8.42 -6.94 -9.82
CA GLN A 160 9.21 -7.52 -10.90
C GLN A 160 10.25 -8.52 -10.40
N ALA A 161 10.95 -8.26 -9.30
CA ALA A 161 11.98 -9.15 -8.77
C ALA A 161 11.42 -10.51 -8.34
N VAL A 162 10.26 -10.53 -7.66
CA VAL A 162 9.63 -11.80 -7.25
C VAL A 162 9.14 -12.64 -8.45
N THR A 163 9.05 -12.04 -9.65
CA THR A 163 8.77 -12.77 -10.90
C THR A 163 9.90 -13.73 -11.28
N ALA A 164 11.16 -13.33 -11.03
CA ALA A 164 12.32 -14.11 -11.45
C ALA A 164 12.38 -15.45 -10.69
N ASP A 165 12.00 -15.44 -9.41
CA ASP A 165 12.06 -16.63 -8.55
C ASP A 165 10.92 -17.63 -8.87
N LEU A 166 9.74 -17.16 -9.28
CA LEU A 166 8.61 -18.03 -9.64
C LEU A 166 8.77 -18.71 -10.99
N CYS A 167 9.64 -18.19 -11.87
CA CYS A 167 9.97 -18.81 -13.16
C CYS A 167 11.14 -19.80 -13.07
N SER A 168 11.80 -19.90 -11.91
CA SER A 168 12.94 -20.80 -11.65
C SER A 168 12.53 -22.15 -11.04
N THR A 169 11.23 -22.38 -10.80
CA THR A 169 10.72 -23.60 -10.17
C THR A 169 9.77 -24.34 -11.11
N ASP A 170 10.31 -24.81 -12.24
CA ASP A 170 9.76 -25.96 -12.95
C ASP A 170 10.40 -27.22 -12.36
N PRO A 171 9.65 -28.11 -11.68
CA PRO A 171 10.14 -29.46 -11.44
C PRO A 171 10.03 -30.26 -12.74
N VAL A 172 11.17 -30.76 -13.19
CA VAL A 172 11.33 -31.85 -14.16
C VAL A 172 10.52 -33.07 -13.72
#